data_AF-A0A0D0CPT9-F1
#
_entry.id   AF-A0A0D0CPT9-F1
#
_cell.length_a   1.000
_cell.length_b   1.000
_cell.length_c   1.000
_cell.angle_alpha   90.00
_cell.angle_beta   90.00
_cell.angle_gamma   90.00
#
_symmetry.space_group_name_H-M   'P 1'
#
loop_
_entity.id
_entity.type
_entity.pdbx_description
1 polymer ?
#
loop_
_entity_poly.entity_id
_entity_poly.type
_entity_poly.pdbx_seq_one_letter_code
_entity_poly.pdbx_strand_id
1 'polypeptide(L)'
;MTGSNYEKSLPLFNTPSCIPRPPLKKQCTSPKSWAQKLDIVLDTLKSIDWTVADLLYYLFHLHDRHNDPIHHSHRHAAAVQQFLHGKTKIIPSFIVDAWLHSADGCIAEGSEESSLMYSTEVDYKMIRSICPALTSFVVQLIWPKLCSESSSALHQDSSLSTKPMEWLDIGQHTVAILKDQPVLWNFMLSLGLQQPHGTHRVTEQQWQHPVEGVSVLWM
;
A
#
# COMPACT_ATOMS: atom_id res chain seq x y z
N MET A 1 -40.55 -101.47 35.80
CA MET A 1 -39.38 -101.18 34.96
C MET A 1 -39.32 -99.68 34.75
N THR A 2 -38.35 -99.05 35.40
CA THR A 2 -38.09 -97.60 35.46
C THR A 2 -37.29 -97.15 34.24
N GLY A 3 -37.65 -96.00 33.66
CA GLY A 3 -36.87 -95.32 32.63
C GLY A 3 -37.27 -93.85 32.52
N SER A 4 -36.59 -93.00 33.29
CA SER A 4 -36.77 -91.55 33.36
C SER A 4 -35.95 -90.87 32.25
N ASN A 5 -36.63 -90.07 31.41
CA ASN A 5 -36.03 -89.19 30.42
C ASN A 5 -35.56 -87.89 31.07
N TYR A 6 -34.26 -87.60 30.99
CA TYR A 6 -33.67 -86.31 31.36
C TYR A 6 -33.64 -85.39 30.13
N GLU A 7 -34.57 -84.45 30.07
CA GLU A 7 -34.55 -83.34 29.11
C GLU A 7 -33.82 -82.15 29.76
N LYS A 8 -32.59 -81.89 29.31
CA LYS A 8 -31.76 -80.78 29.79
C LYS A 8 -32.15 -79.49 29.06
N SER A 9 -32.87 -78.62 29.75
CA SER A 9 -33.12 -77.24 29.32
C SER A 9 -31.82 -76.42 29.44
N LEU A 10 -31.35 -75.83 28.34
CA LEU A 10 -30.23 -74.88 28.33
C LEU A 10 -30.74 -73.45 28.66
N PRO A 11 -29.93 -72.62 29.34
CA PRO A 11 -30.29 -71.25 29.64
C PRO A 11 -30.18 -70.35 28.39
N LEU A 12 -31.26 -69.64 28.07
CA LEU A 12 -31.27 -68.56 27.09
C LEU A 12 -30.48 -67.36 27.62
N PHE A 13 -29.29 -67.15 27.09
CA PHE A 13 -28.55 -65.92 27.27
C PHE A 13 -29.17 -64.82 26.39
N ASN A 14 -29.84 -63.86 27.01
CA ASN A 14 -30.23 -62.61 26.36
C ASN A 14 -28.97 -61.77 26.12
N THR A 15 -28.40 -61.84 24.93
CA THR A 15 -27.36 -60.92 24.49
C THR A 15 -27.96 -59.53 24.23
N PRO A 16 -27.52 -58.46 24.91
CA PRO A 16 -27.87 -57.11 24.52
C PRO A 16 -27.31 -56.84 23.12
N SER A 17 -28.21 -56.61 22.16
CA SER A 17 -27.87 -56.27 20.78
C SER A 17 -27.21 -54.89 20.76
N CYS A 18 -25.89 -54.86 20.90
CA CYS A 18 -25.08 -53.66 20.75
C CYS A 18 -24.90 -53.38 19.26
N ILE A 19 -25.98 -52.95 18.58
CA ILE A 19 -25.92 -52.52 17.19
C ILE A 19 -25.15 -51.19 17.16
N PRO A 20 -23.97 -51.12 16.52
CA PRO A 20 -23.26 -49.86 16.33
C PRO A 20 -24.13 -48.95 15.47
N ARG A 21 -24.57 -47.81 16.01
CA ARG A 21 -25.27 -46.80 15.19
C ARG A 21 -24.29 -46.29 14.13
N PRO A 22 -24.70 -46.22 12.85
CA PRO A 22 -23.86 -45.64 11.82
C PRO A 22 -23.51 -44.19 12.19
N PRO A 23 -22.29 -43.71 11.90
CA PRO A 23 -21.90 -42.34 12.20
C PRO A 23 -22.87 -41.39 11.50
N LEU A 24 -23.47 -40.48 12.28
CA LEU A 24 -24.31 -39.40 11.77
C LEU A 24 -23.54 -38.70 10.62
N LYS A 25 -24.07 -38.80 9.40
CA LYS A 25 -23.55 -38.07 8.23
C LYS A 25 -23.49 -36.60 8.63
N LYS A 26 -22.26 -36.07 8.83
CA LYS A 26 -22.03 -34.64 9.04
C LYS A 26 -22.68 -33.91 7.86
N GLN A 27 -23.75 -33.18 8.12
CA GLN A 27 -24.36 -32.30 7.13
C GLN A 27 -23.28 -31.31 6.71
N CYS A 28 -22.82 -31.43 5.47
CA CYS A 28 -21.82 -30.54 4.92
C CYS A 28 -22.52 -29.21 4.67
N THR A 29 -22.28 -28.23 5.54
CA THR A 29 -22.73 -26.85 5.32
C THR A 29 -22.15 -26.37 3.99
N SER A 30 -23.01 -25.84 3.12
CA SER A 30 -22.58 -25.30 1.83
C SER A 30 -21.49 -24.23 2.01
N PRO A 31 -20.54 -24.11 1.06
CA PRO A 31 -19.55 -23.05 1.11
C PRO A 31 -20.22 -21.68 1.14
N LYS A 32 -19.87 -20.86 2.14
CA LYS A 32 -20.35 -19.47 2.24
C LYS A 32 -19.84 -18.64 1.05
N SER A 33 -20.69 -17.76 0.53
CA SER A 33 -20.30 -16.79 -0.51
C SER A 33 -19.29 -15.77 0.05
N TRP A 34 -18.61 -15.01 -0.81
CA TRP A 34 -17.67 -13.99 -0.36
C TRP A 34 -18.39 -12.86 0.40
N ALA A 35 -19.57 -12.43 -0.06
CA ALA A 35 -20.37 -11.39 0.59
C ALA A 35 -20.77 -11.81 2.00
N GLN A 36 -21.26 -13.04 2.17
CA GLN A 36 -21.59 -13.60 3.48
C GLN A 36 -20.39 -13.67 4.42
N LYS A 37 -19.18 -13.92 3.89
CA LYS A 37 -17.96 -13.91 4.70
C LYS A 37 -17.63 -12.50 5.17
N LEU A 38 -17.82 -11.49 4.33
CA LEU A 38 -17.60 -10.09 4.72
C LEU A 38 -18.63 -9.64 5.76
N ASP A 39 -19.91 -9.95 5.57
CA ASP A 39 -20.96 -9.61 6.53
C ASP A 39 -20.65 -10.19 7.91
N ILE A 40 -20.23 -11.46 7.98
CA ILE A 40 -19.81 -12.09 9.24
C ILE A 40 -18.63 -11.34 9.89
N VAL A 41 -17.64 -10.93 9.10
CA VAL A 41 -16.49 -10.18 9.63
C VAL A 41 -16.93 -8.81 10.15
N LEU A 42 -17.75 -8.08 9.40
CA LEU A 42 -18.26 -6.77 9.80
C LEU A 42 -19.15 -6.85 11.04
N ASP A 43 -20.03 -7.85 11.13
CA ASP A 43 -20.85 -8.11 12.31
C ASP A 43 -19.99 -8.46 13.54
N THR A 44 -18.92 -9.25 13.33
CA THR A 44 -17.99 -9.59 14.40
C THR A 44 -17.25 -8.35 14.90
N LEU A 45 -16.75 -7.49 13.99
CA LEU A 45 -16.09 -6.23 14.35
C LEU A 45 -17.05 -5.31 15.13
N LYS A 46 -18.30 -5.20 14.67
CA LYS A 46 -19.33 -4.45 15.36
C LYS A 46 -19.62 -5.00 16.76
N SER A 47 -19.58 -6.32 16.96
CA SER A 47 -19.81 -6.94 18.27
C SER A 47 -18.72 -6.66 19.31
N ILE A 48 -17.53 -6.22 18.86
CA ILE A 48 -16.39 -5.86 19.72
C ILE A 48 -16.08 -4.35 19.67
N ASP A 49 -17.01 -3.54 19.17
CA ASP A 49 -16.86 -2.09 18.99
C ASP A 49 -15.63 -1.66 18.18
N TRP A 50 -15.24 -2.47 17.18
CA TRP A 50 -14.13 -2.16 16.27
C TRP A 50 -14.63 -1.73 14.89
N THR A 51 -13.93 -0.77 14.31
CA THR A 51 -14.05 -0.44 12.88
C THR A 51 -13.07 -1.26 12.04
N VAL A 52 -13.21 -1.21 10.71
CA VAL A 52 -12.21 -1.79 9.78
C VAL A 52 -10.85 -1.11 9.94
N ALA A 53 -10.84 0.20 10.23
CA ALA A 53 -9.62 0.95 10.47
C ALA A 53 -8.91 0.45 11.73
N ASP A 54 -9.65 0.20 12.82
CA ASP A 54 -9.09 -0.37 14.06
C ASP A 54 -8.49 -1.75 13.80
N LEU A 55 -9.22 -2.62 13.09
CA LEU A 55 -8.70 -3.94 12.73
C LEU A 55 -7.39 -3.83 11.97
N LEU A 56 -7.33 -3.03 10.91
CA LEU A 56 -6.12 -2.88 10.10
C LEU A 56 -4.98 -2.27 10.92
N TYR A 57 -5.25 -1.23 11.70
CA TYR A 57 -4.25 -0.60 12.56
C TYR A 57 -3.65 -1.61 13.53
N TYR A 58 -4.47 -2.25 14.37
CA TYR A 58 -3.98 -3.20 15.38
C TYR A 58 -3.44 -4.51 14.79
N LEU A 59 -3.82 -4.87 13.57
CA LEU A 59 -3.25 -6.03 12.88
C LEU A 59 -1.77 -5.82 12.51
N PHE A 60 -1.38 -4.60 12.16
CA PHE A 60 -0.02 -4.25 11.76
C PHE A 60 0.75 -3.45 12.83
N HIS A 61 0.12 -3.11 13.95
CA HIS A 61 0.75 -2.33 15.01
C HIS A 61 1.81 -3.14 15.76
N LEU A 62 3.01 -2.57 15.89
CA LEU A 62 4.18 -3.24 16.49
C LEU A 62 4.53 -2.73 17.89
N HIS A 63 4.04 -1.55 18.28
CA HIS A 63 4.37 -0.89 19.54
C HIS A 63 3.09 -0.53 20.29
N ASP A 64 3.12 -0.53 21.62
CA ASP A 64 1.98 -0.11 22.42
C ASP A 64 1.99 1.41 22.68
N ARG A 65 1.09 1.87 23.55
CA ARG A 65 0.98 3.30 23.92
C ARG A 65 2.21 3.84 24.66
N HIS A 66 3.01 2.96 25.25
CA HIS A 66 4.26 3.28 25.92
C HIS A 66 5.48 3.10 25.00
N ASN A 67 5.23 2.81 23.72
CA ASN A 67 6.23 2.49 22.70
C ASN A 67 6.97 1.17 22.98
N ASP A 68 6.39 0.30 23.81
CA ASP A 68 6.92 -1.03 24.08
C ASP A 68 6.55 -2.01 22.96
N PRO A 69 7.42 -2.94 22.56
CA PRO A 69 7.12 -3.92 21.53
C PRO A 69 5.90 -4.80 21.91
N ILE A 70 4.89 -4.85 21.04
CA ILE A 70 3.74 -5.74 21.23
C ILE A 70 4.14 -7.14 20.79
N HIS A 71 4.07 -8.10 21.71
CA HIS A 71 4.21 -9.51 21.39
C HIS A 71 2.93 -10.06 20.76
N HIS A 72 2.94 -10.18 19.43
CA HIS A 72 1.86 -10.86 18.70
C HIS A 72 1.84 -12.34 19.04
N SER A 73 0.64 -12.93 19.10
CA SER A 73 0.52 -14.38 19.19
C SER A 73 1.17 -15.05 17.98
N HIS A 74 1.68 -16.27 18.13
CA HIS A 74 2.30 -17.01 17.02
C HIS A 74 1.37 -17.10 15.80
N ARG A 75 0.07 -17.27 16.03
CA ARG A 75 -0.93 -17.33 14.96
C ARG A 75 -1.08 -15.98 14.22
N HIS A 76 -1.09 -14.88 14.95
CA HIS A 76 -1.15 -13.52 14.39
C HIS A 76 0.11 -13.25 13.56
N ALA A 77 1.29 -13.41 14.16
CA ALA A 77 2.56 -13.18 13.47
C ALA A 77 2.68 -14.01 12.18
N ALA A 78 2.33 -15.30 12.23
CA ALA A 78 2.34 -16.16 11.03
C ALA A 78 1.38 -15.67 9.94
N ALA A 79 0.18 -15.20 10.31
CA ALA A 79 -0.80 -14.69 9.34
C ALA A 79 -0.30 -13.39 8.68
N VAL A 80 0.18 -12.42 9.48
CA VAL A 80 0.73 -11.15 8.98
C VAL A 80 1.96 -11.40 8.10
N GLN A 81 2.85 -12.29 8.53
CA GLN A 81 4.05 -12.64 7.76
C GLN A 81 3.70 -13.30 6.42
N GLN A 82 2.72 -14.20 6.36
CA GLN A 82 2.27 -14.78 5.10
C GLN A 82 1.71 -13.73 4.14
N PHE A 83 0.91 -12.80 4.67
CA PHE A 83 0.32 -11.71 3.89
C PHE A 83 1.39 -10.74 3.36
N LEU A 84 2.28 -10.23 4.23
CA LEU A 84 3.31 -9.26 3.85
C LEU A 84 4.39 -9.85 2.93
N HIS A 85 4.64 -11.16 3.00
CA HIS A 85 5.52 -11.86 2.05
C HIS A 85 4.82 -12.25 0.74
N GLY A 86 3.55 -11.89 0.54
CA GLY A 86 2.81 -12.21 -0.68
C GLY A 86 2.59 -13.71 -0.90
N LYS A 87 2.56 -14.51 0.19
CA LYS A 87 2.31 -15.96 0.14
C LYS A 87 0.82 -16.31 0.14
N THR A 88 -0.04 -15.31 0.11
CA THR A 88 -1.49 -15.41 0.08
C THR A 88 -2.02 -15.25 -1.36
N LYS A 89 -3.27 -15.70 -1.61
CA LYS A 89 -3.91 -15.55 -2.92
C LYS A 89 -4.10 -14.08 -3.32
N ILE A 90 -4.43 -13.24 -2.33
CA ILE A 90 -4.52 -11.79 -2.47
C ILE A 90 -3.28 -11.22 -1.81
N ILE A 91 -2.49 -10.48 -2.57
CA ILE A 91 -1.23 -9.87 -2.12
C ILE A 91 -1.44 -8.38 -1.80
N PRO A 92 -0.58 -7.74 -1.00
CA PRO A 92 -0.75 -6.34 -0.60
C PRO A 92 -0.91 -5.37 -1.78
N SER A 93 -0.21 -5.58 -2.90
CA SER A 93 -0.32 -4.72 -4.08
C SER A 93 -1.70 -4.71 -4.70
N PHE A 94 -2.44 -5.83 -4.66
CA PHE A 94 -3.83 -5.89 -5.16
C PHE A 94 -4.77 -5.07 -4.27
N ILE A 95 -4.48 -4.98 -2.98
CA ILE A 95 -5.28 -4.18 -2.04
C ILE A 95 -5.02 -2.69 -2.28
N VAL A 96 -3.75 -2.30 -2.47
CA VAL A 96 -3.39 -0.92 -2.81
C VAL A 96 -4.02 -0.50 -4.14
N ASP A 97 -3.97 -1.37 -5.15
CA ASP A 97 -4.62 -1.14 -6.44
C ASP A 97 -6.15 -0.97 -6.29
N ALA A 98 -6.79 -1.84 -5.49
CA ALA A 98 -8.21 -1.72 -5.21
C ALA A 98 -8.56 -0.42 -4.46
N TRP A 99 -7.72 0.05 -3.52
CA TRP A 99 -7.95 1.32 -2.84
C TRP A 99 -7.88 2.52 -3.79
N LEU A 100 -6.93 2.51 -4.73
CA LEU A 100 -6.76 3.60 -5.71
C LEU A 100 -7.89 3.66 -6.75
N HIS A 101 -8.49 2.52 -7.09
CA HIS A 101 -9.52 2.43 -8.13
C HIS A 101 -10.95 2.25 -7.57
N SER A 102 -11.11 2.17 -6.25
CA SER A 102 -12.43 2.01 -5.64
C SER A 102 -13.26 3.27 -5.79
N ALA A 103 -14.52 3.11 -6.22
CA ALA A 103 -15.50 4.19 -6.23
C ALA A 103 -15.74 4.77 -4.82
N ASP A 104 -15.59 3.95 -3.77
CA ASP A 104 -15.77 4.37 -2.38
C ASP A 104 -14.63 5.28 -1.88
N GLY A 105 -13.50 5.30 -2.61
CA GLY A 105 -12.36 6.18 -2.33
C GLY A 105 -12.26 7.37 -3.30
N CYS A 106 -13.22 7.54 -4.21
CA CYS A 106 -13.21 8.62 -5.19
C CYS A 106 -13.40 9.98 -4.52
N ILE A 107 -12.49 10.90 -4.83
CA ILE A 107 -12.54 12.29 -4.39
C ILE A 107 -13.14 13.13 -5.51
N ALA A 108 -14.00 14.07 -5.15
CA ALA A 108 -14.58 15.00 -6.12
C ALA A 108 -13.48 15.88 -6.73
N GLU A 109 -13.49 15.99 -8.07
CA GLU A 109 -12.57 16.84 -8.81
C GLU A 109 -12.72 18.30 -8.35
N GLY A 110 -11.59 18.95 -8.09
CA GLY A 110 -11.55 20.34 -7.59
C GLY A 110 -11.82 20.52 -6.10
N SER A 111 -12.01 19.43 -5.34
CA SER A 111 -12.05 19.51 -3.87
C SER A 111 -10.68 19.85 -3.27
N GLU A 112 -10.67 20.36 -2.04
CA GLU A 112 -9.43 20.62 -1.28
C GLU A 112 -8.57 19.35 -1.17
N GLU A 113 -9.18 18.20 -0.91
CA GLU A 113 -8.47 16.92 -0.82
C GLU A 113 -7.86 16.48 -2.15
N SER A 114 -8.49 16.84 -3.29
CA SER A 114 -7.91 16.57 -4.62
C SER A 114 -6.61 17.34 -4.83
N SER A 115 -6.47 18.53 -4.22
CA SER A 115 -5.24 19.33 -4.32
C SER A 115 -4.07 18.73 -3.53
N LEU A 116 -4.37 17.83 -2.59
CA LEU A 116 -3.37 17.09 -1.81
C LEU A 116 -2.84 15.85 -2.55
N MET A 117 -3.36 15.51 -3.73
CA MET A 117 -2.76 14.42 -4.52
C MET A 117 -1.33 14.79 -4.90
N TYR A 118 -0.40 13.88 -4.63
CA TYR A 118 1.05 14.07 -4.88
C TYR A 118 1.70 15.20 -4.07
N SER A 119 1.14 15.57 -2.92
CA SER A 119 1.72 16.62 -2.07
C SER A 119 3.12 16.24 -1.57
N THR A 120 4.08 17.15 -1.76
CA THR A 120 5.42 17.09 -1.17
C THR A 120 5.49 17.80 0.19
N GLU A 121 4.52 18.66 0.49
CA GLU A 121 4.56 19.59 1.62
C GLU A 121 3.82 19.05 2.85
N VAL A 122 2.63 18.48 2.65
CA VAL A 122 1.80 17.95 3.73
C VAL A 122 2.19 16.51 4.00
N ASP A 123 2.61 16.16 5.23
CA ASP A 123 2.91 14.79 5.61
C ASP A 123 1.74 13.87 5.24
N TYR A 124 2.02 12.81 4.47
CA TYR A 124 1.02 11.86 3.98
C TYR A 124 0.18 11.24 5.12
N LYS A 125 0.71 11.18 6.35
CA LYS A 125 0.00 10.68 7.54
C LYS A 125 -1.10 11.61 8.03
N MET A 126 -1.07 12.88 7.63
CA MET A 126 -2.06 13.89 8.00
C MET A 126 -3.20 13.99 6.97
N ILE A 127 -3.05 13.34 5.81
CA ILE A 127 -4.05 13.33 4.75
C ILE A 127 -5.09 12.24 5.05
N ARG A 128 -6.36 12.63 5.19
CA ARG A 128 -7.44 11.71 5.59
C ARG A 128 -7.83 10.74 4.49
N SER A 129 -7.97 11.23 3.27
CA SER A 129 -8.40 10.41 2.14
C SER A 129 -7.25 9.56 1.60
N ILE A 130 -7.54 8.28 1.34
CA ILE A 130 -6.51 7.27 1.05
C ILE A 130 -5.76 7.54 -0.25
N CYS A 131 -6.44 7.99 -1.31
CA CYS A 131 -5.81 8.27 -2.61
C CYS A 131 -4.74 9.39 -2.54
N PRO A 132 -5.03 10.60 -1.99
CA PRO A 132 -4.05 11.66 -1.84
C PRO A 132 -2.98 11.27 -0.82
N ALA A 133 -3.32 10.51 0.24
CA ALA A 133 -2.33 10.00 1.18
C ALA A 133 -1.32 9.05 0.50
N LEU A 134 -1.79 8.06 -0.28
CA LEU A 134 -0.93 7.10 -0.97
C LEU A 134 -0.06 7.76 -2.04
N THR A 135 -0.63 8.66 -2.84
CA THR A 135 0.13 9.38 -3.87
C THR A 135 1.19 10.30 -3.26
N SER A 136 0.85 11.01 -2.19
CA SER A 136 1.82 11.83 -1.43
C SER A 136 2.89 10.98 -0.76
N PHE A 137 2.53 9.83 -0.18
CA PHE A 137 3.50 8.88 0.37
C PHE A 137 4.55 8.47 -0.66
N VAL A 138 4.13 8.10 -1.87
CA VAL A 138 5.05 7.71 -2.94
C VAL A 138 5.98 8.86 -3.32
N VAL A 139 5.43 10.06 -3.48
CA VAL A 139 6.22 11.26 -3.84
C VAL A 139 7.24 11.59 -2.75
N GLN A 140 6.81 11.63 -1.49
CA GLN A 140 7.68 11.94 -0.35
C GLN A 140 8.74 10.87 -0.11
N LEU A 141 8.45 9.60 -0.41
CA LEU A 141 9.42 8.51 -0.31
C LEU A 141 10.53 8.60 -1.38
N ILE A 142 10.15 8.94 -2.62
CA ILE A 142 11.08 8.98 -3.76
C ILE A 142 11.89 10.28 -3.76
N TRP A 143 11.32 11.37 -3.24
CA TRP A 143 11.91 12.71 -3.29
C TRP A 143 13.40 12.77 -2.86
N PRO A 144 13.81 12.28 -1.67
CA PRO A 144 15.19 12.40 -1.23
C PRO A 144 16.16 11.62 -2.11
N LYS A 145 15.71 10.46 -2.62
CA LYS A 145 16.52 9.62 -3.51
C LYS A 145 16.76 10.31 -4.85
N LEU A 146 15.73 10.93 -5.41
CA LEU A 146 15.84 11.67 -6.66
C LEU A 146 16.81 12.87 -6.53
N CYS A 147 16.73 13.62 -5.42
CA CYS A 147 17.69 14.70 -5.15
C CYS A 147 19.13 14.17 -5.08
N SER A 148 19.36 13.05 -4.39
CA SER A 148 20.69 12.44 -4.29
C SER A 148 21.25 11.98 -5.63
N GLU A 149 20.42 11.36 -6.47
CA GLU A 149 20.81 10.90 -7.81
C GLU A 149 21.13 12.09 -8.73
N SER A 150 20.31 13.15 -8.66
CA SER A 150 20.54 14.38 -9.42
C SER A 150 21.86 15.06 -9.02
N SER A 151 22.13 15.24 -7.72
CA SER A 151 23.40 15.81 -7.27
C SER A 151 24.60 14.95 -7.71
N SER A 152 24.45 13.61 -7.66
CA SER A 152 25.52 12.69 -8.08
C SER A 152 25.83 12.79 -9.57
N ALA A 153 24.79 12.93 -10.41
CA ALA A 153 24.94 13.11 -11.85
C ALA A 153 25.68 14.42 -12.17
N LEU A 154 25.32 15.52 -11.51
CA LEU A 154 25.97 16.83 -11.70
C LEU A 154 27.45 16.82 -11.30
N HIS A 155 27.84 16.01 -10.32
CA HIS A 155 29.25 15.90 -9.91
C HIS A 155 30.12 15.11 -10.89
N GLN A 156 29.58 14.15 -11.66
CA GLN A 156 30.35 13.32 -12.60
C GLN A 156 30.84 14.11 -13.83
N ASP A 157 30.04 15.04 -14.33
CA ASP A 157 30.35 15.81 -15.54
C ASP A 157 31.45 16.88 -15.34
N SER A 158 31.79 17.19 -14.10
CA SER A 158 32.81 18.18 -13.77
C SER A 158 34.25 17.79 -14.17
N SER A 159 34.48 16.54 -14.60
CA SER A 159 35.81 16.05 -14.98
C SER A 159 36.06 15.83 -16.47
N LEU A 160 35.05 15.90 -17.36
CA LEU A 160 35.20 15.40 -18.74
C LEU A 160 34.55 16.19 -19.91
N SER A 161 33.94 17.37 -19.72
CA SER A 161 33.40 18.14 -20.87
C SER A 161 33.87 19.60 -20.90
N THR A 162 34.58 19.97 -21.97
CA THR A 162 34.93 21.35 -22.32
C THR A 162 33.86 22.04 -23.18
N LYS A 163 32.70 21.39 -23.40
CA LYS A 163 31.55 22.03 -24.04
C LYS A 163 30.46 22.28 -22.98
N PRO A 164 30.05 23.53 -22.77
CA PRO A 164 28.89 23.81 -21.92
C PRO A 164 27.68 23.18 -22.58
N MET A 165 27.16 22.12 -21.96
CA MET A 165 25.85 21.58 -22.30
C MET A 165 24.83 22.56 -21.73
N GLU A 166 24.28 23.41 -22.60
CA GLU A 166 23.24 24.35 -22.19
C GLU A 166 21.95 23.58 -21.93
N TRP A 167 21.38 23.77 -20.74
CA TRP A 167 20.10 23.20 -20.32
C TRP A 167 18.95 23.45 -21.31
N LEU A 168 19.09 24.46 -22.18
CA LEU A 168 18.14 24.83 -23.22
C LEU A 168 17.88 23.70 -24.23
N ASP A 169 18.90 22.91 -24.58
CA ASP A 169 18.79 21.83 -25.57
C ASP A 169 18.07 20.59 -25.02
N ILE A 170 18.19 20.33 -23.72
CA ILE A 170 17.47 19.24 -23.05
C ILE A 170 15.98 19.62 -22.90
N GLY A 171 15.69 20.88 -22.56
CA GLY A 171 14.34 21.35 -22.30
C GLY A 171 13.38 21.27 -23.49
N GLN A 172 13.85 21.53 -24.72
CA GLN A 172 12.94 21.61 -25.87
C GLN A 172 12.22 20.30 -26.21
N HIS A 173 12.82 19.14 -25.93
CA HIS A 173 12.17 17.84 -26.17
C HIS A 173 11.38 17.34 -24.96
N THR A 174 11.75 17.74 -23.74
CA THR A 174 11.03 17.31 -22.52
C THR A 174 9.77 18.15 -22.27
N VAL A 175 9.76 19.45 -22.60
CA VAL A 175 8.63 20.38 -22.33
C VAL A 175 7.34 19.97 -23.07
N ALA A 176 7.43 19.30 -24.21
CA ALA A 176 6.25 18.76 -24.90
C ALA A 176 5.61 17.56 -24.16
N ILE A 177 6.40 16.78 -23.42
CA ILE A 177 5.96 15.60 -22.65
C ILE A 177 5.45 16.01 -21.24
N LEU A 178 5.92 17.14 -20.73
CA LEU A 178 5.66 17.59 -19.36
C LEU A 178 4.29 18.23 -19.12
N LYS A 179 3.58 18.66 -20.17
CA LYS A 179 2.24 19.25 -20.02
C LYS A 179 1.22 18.31 -19.36
N ASP A 180 1.45 17.01 -19.47
CA ASP A 180 0.52 15.98 -18.96
C ASP A 180 1.01 15.30 -17.67
N GLN A 181 2.15 15.73 -17.10
CA GLN A 181 2.75 15.12 -15.91
C GLN A 181 3.14 16.16 -14.85
N PRO A 182 2.17 16.68 -14.08
CA PRO A 182 2.39 17.73 -13.08
C PRO A 182 3.39 17.31 -12.00
N VAL A 183 3.45 16.01 -11.68
CA VAL A 183 4.42 15.43 -10.75
C VAL A 183 5.84 15.58 -11.30
N LEU A 184 6.07 15.16 -12.55
CA LEU A 184 7.36 15.27 -13.22
C LEU A 184 7.79 16.74 -13.38
N TRP A 185 6.85 17.63 -13.67
CA TRP A 185 7.11 19.07 -13.76
C TRP A 185 7.56 19.67 -12.43
N ASN A 186 6.86 19.36 -11.33
CA ASN A 186 7.22 19.84 -10.00
C ASN A 186 8.61 19.31 -9.57
N PHE A 187 8.91 18.05 -9.90
CA PHE A 187 10.24 17.47 -9.76
C PHE A 187 11.30 18.24 -10.57
N MET A 188 11.06 18.50 -11.84
CA MET A 188 12.01 19.19 -12.72
C MET A 188 12.27 20.64 -12.30
N LEU A 189 11.23 21.40 -11.92
CA LEU A 189 11.41 22.76 -11.40
C LEU A 189 12.27 22.76 -10.14
N SER A 190 12.03 21.83 -9.23
CA SER A 190 12.76 21.78 -7.97
C SER A 190 14.21 21.34 -8.15
N LEU A 191 14.50 20.46 -9.12
CA LEU A 191 15.87 20.09 -9.48
C LEU A 191 16.57 21.23 -10.25
N GLY A 192 15.86 21.92 -11.15
CA GLY A 192 16.41 23.04 -11.92
C GLY A 192 16.65 24.32 -11.11
N LEU A 193 15.95 24.48 -9.98
CA LEU A 193 16.10 25.61 -9.06
C LEU A 193 17.10 25.36 -7.93
N GLN A 194 17.66 24.15 -7.79
CA GLN A 194 18.77 23.94 -6.87
C GLN A 194 19.99 24.71 -7.39
N GLN A 195 20.15 25.95 -6.90
CA GLN A 195 21.36 26.71 -7.11
C GLN A 195 22.55 25.87 -6.64
N PRO A 196 23.61 25.76 -7.46
CA PRO A 196 24.81 25.06 -7.04
C PRO A 196 25.27 25.70 -5.73
N HIS A 197 25.27 24.93 -4.65
CA HIS A 197 25.85 25.36 -3.37
C HIS A 197 27.37 25.36 -3.54
N GLY A 198 27.84 26.36 -4.28
CA GLY A 198 29.23 26.66 -4.52
C GLY A 198 29.78 27.40 -3.32
N THR A 199 30.71 26.75 -2.64
CA THR A 199 31.71 27.36 -1.76
C THR A 199 32.15 28.71 -2.34
N HIS A 200 32.00 29.73 -1.52
CA HIS A 200 32.39 31.12 -1.71
C HIS A 200 33.70 31.29 -2.52
N ARG A 201 33.60 31.42 -3.83
CA ARG A 201 34.57 32.12 -4.66
C ARG A 201 33.82 33.01 -5.64
N VAL A 202 33.57 34.21 -5.12
CA VAL A 202 33.31 35.42 -5.88
C VAL A 202 34.24 35.45 -7.10
N THR A 203 33.66 35.37 -8.28
CA THR A 203 34.15 36.17 -9.41
C THR A 203 32.92 36.84 -9.98
N GLU A 204 32.76 38.12 -9.65
CA GLU A 204 31.84 39.02 -10.33
C GLU A 204 32.20 39.04 -11.82
N GLN A 205 31.30 38.58 -12.67
CA GLN A 205 31.02 39.11 -14.01
C GLN A 205 30.07 38.13 -14.69
N GLN A 206 28.79 38.49 -14.81
CA GLN A 206 28.04 38.51 -16.07
C GLN A 206 26.59 38.91 -15.79
N TRP A 207 26.39 40.18 -15.44
CA TRP A 207 25.10 40.82 -15.67
C TRP A 207 25.11 41.37 -17.10
N GLN A 208 24.02 41.10 -17.83
CA GLN A 208 23.65 41.63 -19.15
C GLN A 208 24.10 40.82 -20.38
N HIS A 209 23.16 40.01 -20.89
CA HIS A 209 22.87 40.02 -22.32
C HIS A 209 21.36 40.27 -22.52
N PRO A 210 20.96 41.25 -23.35
CA PRO A 210 19.57 41.40 -23.76
C PRO A 210 19.21 40.24 -24.70
N VAL A 211 18.01 39.69 -24.53
CA VAL A 211 17.44 38.71 -25.45
C VAL A 211 17.07 39.42 -26.75
N GLU A 212 17.87 39.20 -27.79
CA GLU A 212 17.58 39.65 -29.14
C GLU A 212 16.56 38.69 -29.76
N GLY A 213 15.32 39.15 -29.97
CA GLY A 213 14.32 38.37 -30.72
C GLY A 213 12.90 38.28 -30.14
N VAL A 214 12.28 39.41 -29.76
CA VAL A 214 10.82 39.53 -29.82
C VAL A 214 10.49 40.87 -30.47
N SER A 215 10.24 40.85 -31.78
CA SER A 215 9.65 41.98 -32.47
C SER A 215 8.26 42.22 -31.92
N VAL A 216 8.12 43.32 -31.17
CA VAL A 216 6.84 43.90 -30.81
C VAL A 216 6.25 44.53 -32.07
N LEU A 217 5.25 43.89 -32.67
CA LEU A 217 4.41 44.51 -33.71
C LEU A 217 3.16 45.07 -33.02
N TRP A 218 3.16 46.37 -32.74
CA TRP A 218 1.95 47.14 -32.48
C TRP A 218 1.32 47.53 -33.81
N MET A 219 0.09 47.08 -34.05
CA MET A 219 -0.99 47.84 -34.69
C MET A 219 -2.33 47.33 -34.15
#